data_AF-A0A351GP36-F1
#
_entry.id   AF-A0A351GP36-F1
#
_cell.length_a   1.000
_cell.length_b   1.000
_cell.length_c   1.000
_cell.angle_alpha   90.00
_cell.angle_beta   90.00
_cell.angle_gamma   90.00
#
_symmetry.space_group_name_H-M   'P 1'
#
loop_
_entity.id
_entity.type
_entity.pdbx_description
1 polymer ?
#
loop_
_entity_poly.entity_id
_entity_poly.type
_entity_poly.pdbx_seq_one_letter_code
_entity_poly.pdbx_strand_id
1 'polypeptide(L)'
;DDKVYRTTQEKYDAIVKTIKEANAKGQPILVGTTSIEKSELLSQQLTNAGIKHNVLNARQHEQEAQIVADAGKLGAVTIATNMAGRGTDIKLGGNVEFKIMDAIAANPDENPDKIRAQIEEAHKTDEQAVKDAGGLFVLATERHESRRIDNQLRGRSGRQGDPGRSSFFLSLDDDLMRIFGSERLDKILGTLGMQEGEAIEHPWVNKSLERAQAKVEGRNFDIRKQLLKFDDVMNDQRKAVFEQRLDIMQSEDLNEIIVDMRNDVIDDLIETYMPPRSYADQWDTEGLHAAVIENLNLDVPVIAWAAEEGVDDDVLRERLEEAADKQLAEKQEAFGAESFAQVQRQVLLSTIDSKWREHLLMLEHLRSVVSFRGYAQRDPLNEYKNEAFQLFESLLNGLRVDVTQQIGRVRPLTEEERQAMMQQMLAHQIQAQGAQQVAAEQEAEALDVSELPEGWEQTGRNEACPCDSGKKFKHCHGRLT
;
A
#
# COMPACT_ATOMS: atom_id res chain seq x y z
N ASP A 1 -36.94 -1.23 -12.99
CA ASP A 1 -36.15 -0.63 -14.06
C ASP A 1 -35.53 0.68 -13.61
N ASP A 2 -34.57 1.20 -14.37
CA ASP A 2 -33.93 2.49 -14.06
C ASP A 2 -34.86 3.63 -14.49
N LYS A 3 -34.87 4.70 -13.69
CA LYS A 3 -35.62 5.93 -13.97
C LYS A 3 -34.65 7.01 -14.38
N VAL A 4 -34.79 7.50 -15.61
CA VAL A 4 -33.92 8.55 -16.15
C VAL A 4 -34.70 9.85 -16.24
N TYR A 5 -34.12 10.91 -15.69
CA TYR A 5 -34.64 12.28 -15.68
C TYR A 5 -33.78 13.17 -16.56
N ARG A 6 -34.35 14.30 -16.99
CA ARG A 6 -33.64 15.22 -17.85
C ARG A 6 -32.59 16.00 -17.07
N THR A 7 -32.96 16.51 -15.89
CA THR A 7 -32.07 17.31 -15.05
C THR A 7 -31.77 16.66 -13.71
N THR A 8 -30.66 17.07 -13.10
CA THR A 8 -30.31 16.64 -11.75
C THR A 8 -31.37 17.04 -10.72
N GLN A 9 -31.99 18.21 -10.87
CA GLN A 9 -33.02 18.68 -9.93
C GLN A 9 -34.26 17.76 -9.95
N GLU A 10 -34.79 17.45 -11.13
CA GLU A 10 -35.92 16.53 -11.29
C GLU A 10 -35.63 15.14 -10.70
N LYS A 11 -34.41 14.64 -10.91
CA LYS A 11 -33.93 13.38 -10.34
C LYS A 11 -34.04 13.39 -8.82
N TYR A 12 -33.49 14.42 -8.17
CA TYR A 12 -33.49 14.54 -6.72
C TYR A 12 -34.91 14.73 -6.15
N ASP A 13 -35.75 15.53 -6.79
CA ASP A 13 -37.15 15.71 -6.37
C ASP A 13 -37.92 14.38 -6.44
N ALA A 14 -37.69 13.59 -7.49
CA ALA A 14 -38.28 12.27 -7.62
C ALA A 14 -37.73 11.25 -6.59
N ILE A 15 -36.44 11.33 -6.25
CA ILE A 15 -35.83 10.53 -5.19
C ILE A 15 -36.49 10.85 -3.86
N VAL A 16 -36.58 12.13 -3.47
CA VAL A 16 -37.19 12.57 -2.21
C VAL A 16 -38.65 12.15 -2.14
N LYS A 17 -39.42 12.32 -3.21
CA LYS A 17 -40.81 11.86 -3.29
C LYS A 17 -40.92 10.34 -3.09
N THR A 18 -40.08 9.58 -3.78
CA THR A 18 -40.05 8.12 -3.68
C THR A 18 -39.69 7.65 -2.27
N ILE A 19 -38.70 8.29 -1.63
CA ILE A 19 -38.31 8.01 -0.25
C ILE A 19 -39.47 8.31 0.69
N LYS A 20 -40.16 9.44 0.52
CA LYS A 20 -41.31 9.83 1.35
C LYS A 20 -42.45 8.82 1.26
N GLU A 21 -42.79 8.36 0.06
CA GLU A 21 -43.85 7.36 -0.17
C GLU A 21 -43.51 6.00 0.45
N ALA A 22 -42.26 5.55 0.36
CA ALA A 22 -41.82 4.30 0.97
C ALA A 22 -41.71 4.40 2.49
N ASN A 23 -41.17 5.52 3.00
CA ASN A 23 -41.05 5.79 4.43
C ASN A 23 -42.43 5.88 5.11
N ALA A 24 -43.42 6.48 4.45
CA ALA A 24 -44.80 6.54 4.95
C ALA A 24 -45.45 5.17 5.12
N LYS A 25 -44.97 4.15 4.40
CA LYS A 25 -45.40 2.74 4.54
C LYS A 25 -44.59 1.97 5.59
N GLY A 26 -43.61 2.61 6.22
CA GLY A 26 -42.68 1.97 7.16
C GLY A 26 -41.57 1.16 6.48
N GLN A 27 -41.41 1.24 5.16
CA GLN A 27 -40.37 0.48 4.46
C GLN A 27 -38.97 1.06 4.75
N PRO A 28 -37.98 0.25 5.17
CA PRO A 28 -36.60 0.70 5.33
C PRO A 28 -35.94 0.99 3.98
N ILE A 29 -35.10 2.02 3.92
CA ILE A 29 -34.50 2.52 2.69
C ILE A 29 -33.00 2.72 2.87
N LEU A 30 -32.21 2.11 1.98
CA LEU A 30 -30.79 2.36 1.82
C LEU A 30 -30.56 3.16 0.54
N VAL A 31 -30.07 4.38 0.67
CA VAL A 31 -29.77 5.25 -0.47
C VAL A 31 -28.27 5.26 -0.75
N GLY A 32 -27.84 4.77 -1.91
CA GLY A 32 -26.44 4.83 -2.35
C GLY A 32 -26.16 6.03 -3.21
N THR A 33 -25.15 6.82 -2.86
CA THR A 33 -24.64 7.96 -3.63
C THR A 33 -23.21 7.70 -4.10
N THR A 34 -22.70 8.51 -5.04
CA THR A 34 -21.34 8.36 -5.60
C THR A 34 -20.28 9.25 -4.92
N SER A 35 -20.70 10.25 -4.14
CA SER A 35 -19.78 11.17 -3.46
C SER A 35 -20.35 11.70 -2.14
N ILE A 36 -19.48 12.18 -1.26
CA ILE A 36 -19.87 12.76 0.04
C ILE A 36 -20.75 14.00 -0.18
N GLU A 37 -20.37 14.86 -1.12
CA GLU A 37 -21.13 16.06 -1.49
C GLU A 37 -22.57 15.73 -1.91
N LYS A 38 -22.75 14.66 -2.70
CA LYS A 38 -24.08 14.19 -3.11
C LYS A 38 -24.88 13.61 -1.94
N SER A 39 -24.22 12.95 -0.98
CA SER A 39 -24.86 12.49 0.27
C SER A 39 -25.33 13.65 1.13
N GLU A 40 -24.52 14.69 1.27
CA GLU A 40 -24.85 15.89 2.06
C GLU A 40 -25.99 16.69 1.40
N LEU A 41 -25.95 16.86 0.08
CA LEU A 41 -27.03 17.48 -0.68
C LEU A 41 -28.37 16.75 -0.47
N LEU A 42 -28.36 15.43 -0.60
CA LEU A 42 -29.57 14.62 -0.38
C LEU A 42 -30.04 14.70 1.08
N SER A 43 -29.12 14.64 2.04
CA SER A 43 -29.41 14.77 3.47
C SER A 43 -30.13 16.09 3.78
N GLN A 44 -29.66 17.20 3.20
CA GLN A 44 -30.32 18.49 3.37
C GLN A 44 -31.75 18.49 2.80
N GLN A 45 -31.94 17.90 1.62
CA GLN A 45 -33.27 17.80 1.00
C GLN A 45 -34.23 16.91 1.81
N LEU A 46 -33.76 15.79 2.36
CA LEU A 46 -34.55 14.92 3.24
C LEU A 46 -34.90 15.62 4.55
N THR A 47 -33.98 16.39 5.12
CA THR A 47 -34.23 17.23 6.30
C THR A 47 -35.34 18.24 6.03
N ASN A 48 -35.26 18.95 4.90
CA ASN A 48 -36.29 19.91 4.48
C ASN A 48 -37.65 19.23 4.24
N ALA A 49 -37.66 17.96 3.83
CA ALA A 49 -38.87 17.15 3.66
C ALA A 49 -39.40 16.53 4.97
N GLY A 50 -38.73 16.74 6.10
CA GLY A 50 -39.12 16.21 7.41
C GLY A 50 -38.82 14.72 7.62
N ILE A 51 -37.90 14.14 6.85
CA ILE A 51 -37.57 12.71 6.88
C ILE A 51 -36.32 12.51 7.74
N LYS A 52 -36.46 11.79 8.86
CA LYS A 52 -35.33 11.38 9.70
C LYS A 52 -34.48 10.36 8.94
N HIS A 53 -33.17 10.59 8.91
CA HIS A 53 -32.24 9.73 8.20
C HIS A 53 -30.85 9.78 8.84
N ASN A 54 -30.01 8.79 8.52
CA ASN A 54 -28.61 8.73 8.92
C ASN A 54 -27.71 8.79 7.69
N VAL A 55 -26.54 9.41 7.81
CA VAL A 55 -25.53 9.48 6.73
C VAL A 55 -24.31 8.67 7.12
N LEU A 56 -23.93 7.74 6.25
CA LEU A 56 -22.75 6.90 6.35
C LEU A 56 -21.64 7.44 5.45
N ASN A 57 -20.64 8.02 6.11
CA ASN A 57 -19.42 8.52 5.48
C ASN A 57 -18.23 7.65 5.90
N ALA A 58 -17.35 7.32 4.97
CA ALA A 58 -16.21 6.41 5.16
C ALA A 58 -15.11 6.91 6.13
N ARG A 59 -15.35 8.01 6.88
CA ARG A 59 -14.39 8.60 7.84
C ARG A 59 -14.60 8.14 9.29
N GLN A 60 -15.77 7.60 9.64
CA GLN A 60 -16.13 7.27 11.02
C GLN A 60 -16.52 5.78 11.16
N HIS A 61 -15.54 4.91 11.34
CA HIS A 61 -15.75 3.46 11.33
C HIS A 61 -16.51 2.91 12.56
N GLU A 62 -16.36 3.54 13.74
CA GLU A 62 -16.98 3.03 14.99
C GLU A 62 -18.51 3.13 14.99
N GLN A 63 -19.06 4.23 14.47
CA GLN A 63 -20.52 4.45 14.41
C GLN A 63 -21.16 3.82 13.16
N GLU A 64 -20.37 3.55 12.12
CA GLU A 64 -20.83 2.96 10.86
C GLU A 64 -21.48 1.59 11.07
N ALA A 65 -20.90 0.75 11.93
CA ALA A 65 -21.46 -0.57 12.24
C ALA A 65 -22.87 -0.49 12.85
N GLN A 66 -23.09 0.43 13.80
CA GLN A 66 -24.37 0.61 14.46
C GLN A 66 -25.44 1.16 13.49
N ILE A 67 -25.06 2.15 12.68
CA ILE A 67 -25.99 2.75 11.70
C ILE A 67 -26.41 1.71 10.64
N VAL A 68 -25.49 0.85 10.20
CA VAL A 68 -25.82 -0.24 9.25
C VAL A 68 -26.67 -1.32 9.92
N ALA A 69 -26.39 -1.65 11.18
CA ALA A 69 -27.18 -2.61 11.97
C ALA A 69 -28.65 -2.15 12.14
N ASP A 70 -28.87 -0.84 12.20
CA ASP A 70 -30.18 -0.23 12.35
C ASP A 70 -30.88 0.11 11.02
N ALA A 71 -30.16 0.02 9.89
CA ALA A 71 -30.69 0.37 8.58
C ALA A 71 -31.87 -0.51 8.13
N GLY A 72 -32.04 -1.70 8.72
CA GLY A 72 -33.15 -2.60 8.44
C GLY A 72 -34.38 -2.43 9.34
N LYS A 73 -34.36 -1.47 10.29
CA LYS A 73 -35.51 -1.19 11.17
C LYS A 73 -36.66 -0.53 10.41
N LEU A 74 -37.89 -0.74 10.87
CA LEU A 74 -39.10 -0.16 10.26
C LEU A 74 -38.98 1.37 10.12
N GLY A 75 -39.17 1.88 8.90
CA GLY A 75 -39.08 3.31 8.57
C GLY A 75 -37.67 3.91 8.62
N ALA A 76 -36.60 3.10 8.76
CA ALA A 76 -35.24 3.62 8.75
C ALA A 76 -34.84 4.13 7.35
N VAL A 77 -34.15 5.27 7.29
CA VAL A 77 -33.57 5.81 6.06
C VAL A 77 -32.08 6.04 6.28
N THR A 78 -31.25 5.39 5.46
CA THR A 78 -29.80 5.46 5.58
C THR A 78 -29.20 5.85 4.25
N ILE A 79 -28.44 6.95 4.20
CA ILE A 79 -27.67 7.37 3.04
C ILE A 79 -26.26 6.81 3.18
N ALA A 80 -25.75 6.13 2.16
CA ALA A 80 -24.41 5.55 2.13
C ALA A 80 -23.62 6.09 0.93
N THR A 81 -22.43 6.63 1.23
CA THR A 81 -21.52 7.11 0.19
C THR A 81 -20.72 5.96 -0.41
N ASN A 82 -20.84 5.74 -1.72
CA ASN A 82 -20.22 4.66 -2.52
C ASN A 82 -20.44 3.26 -1.94
N MET A 83 -19.51 2.82 -1.09
CA MET A 83 -19.47 1.50 -0.47
C MET A 83 -19.39 1.56 1.07
N ALA A 84 -19.74 2.69 1.69
CA ALA A 84 -19.89 2.74 3.14
C ALA A 84 -20.89 1.66 3.60
N GLY A 85 -20.56 0.95 4.68
CA GLY A 85 -21.28 -0.22 5.18
C GLY A 85 -21.01 -1.51 4.41
N ARG A 86 -19.92 -1.57 3.61
CA ARG A 86 -19.53 -2.80 2.92
C ARG A 86 -18.94 -3.82 3.89
N GLY A 87 -19.56 -5.00 3.94
CA GLY A 87 -19.11 -6.13 4.77
C GLY A 87 -20.12 -6.47 5.86
N THR A 88 -20.94 -5.52 6.27
CA THR A 88 -22.00 -5.73 7.27
C THR A 88 -23.32 -6.10 6.58
N ASP A 89 -24.04 -7.06 7.15
CA ASP A 89 -25.36 -7.48 6.68
C ASP A 89 -26.45 -6.59 7.26
N ILE A 90 -27.44 -6.23 6.43
CA ILE A 90 -28.60 -5.45 6.86
C ILE A 90 -29.75 -6.43 7.09
N LYS A 91 -29.99 -6.77 8.35
CA LYS A 91 -31.08 -7.66 8.74
C LYS A 91 -32.39 -6.87 8.84
N LEU A 92 -33.46 -7.41 8.26
CA LEU A 92 -34.80 -6.81 8.38
C LEU A 92 -35.24 -6.84 9.86
N GLY A 93 -35.82 -5.74 10.35
CA GLY A 93 -36.17 -5.57 11.78
C GLY A 93 -35.00 -5.07 12.66
N GLY A 94 -33.81 -4.87 12.09
CA GLY A 94 -32.58 -4.43 12.77
C GLY A 94 -31.75 -5.58 13.34
N ASN A 95 -30.53 -5.29 13.81
CA ASN A 95 -29.66 -6.34 14.36
C ASN A 95 -30.05 -6.74 15.80
N VAL A 96 -30.50 -7.98 15.97
CA VAL A 96 -30.90 -8.56 17.25
C VAL A 96 -29.77 -8.59 18.27
N GLU A 97 -28.56 -9.00 17.87
CA GLU A 97 -27.46 -9.18 18.82
C GLU A 97 -27.00 -7.84 19.40
N PHE A 98 -27.01 -6.76 18.62
CA PHE A 98 -26.75 -5.42 19.16
C PHE A 98 -27.83 -5.00 20.16
N LYS A 99 -29.12 -5.21 19.84
CA LYS A 99 -30.21 -4.93 20.80
C LYS A 99 -30.05 -5.73 22.10
N ILE A 100 -29.64 -7.00 22.01
CA ILE A 100 -29.39 -7.85 23.18
C ILE A 100 -28.22 -7.32 24.01
N MET A 101 -27.08 -7.02 23.38
CA MET A 101 -25.91 -6.50 24.08
C MET A 101 -26.21 -5.16 24.78
N ASP A 102 -26.90 -4.25 24.11
CA ASP A 102 -27.30 -2.96 24.69
C ASP A 102 -28.25 -3.14 25.88
N ALA A 103 -29.20 -4.08 25.79
CA ALA A 103 -30.15 -4.36 26.87
C ALA A 103 -29.49 -5.04 28.08
N ILE A 104 -28.55 -5.96 27.86
CA ILE A 104 -27.76 -6.57 28.94
C ILE A 104 -26.86 -5.53 29.62
N ALA A 105 -26.23 -4.64 28.84
CA ALA A 105 -25.41 -3.56 29.38
C ALA A 105 -26.24 -2.55 30.20
N ALA A 106 -27.47 -2.28 29.79
CA ALA A 106 -28.39 -1.39 30.51
C ALA A 106 -28.95 -1.99 31.79
N ASN A 107 -29.15 -3.31 31.85
CA ASN A 107 -29.68 -4.04 33.01
C ASN A 107 -28.77 -5.21 33.43
N PRO A 108 -27.61 -4.94 34.07
CA PRO A 108 -26.63 -6.00 34.40
C PRO A 108 -27.12 -7.03 35.43
N ASP A 109 -28.12 -6.68 36.24
CA ASP A 109 -28.63 -7.50 37.35
C ASP A 109 -29.74 -8.47 36.94
N GLU A 110 -30.27 -8.33 35.72
CA GLU A 110 -31.34 -9.18 35.21
C GLU A 110 -30.78 -10.38 34.44
N ASN A 111 -31.51 -11.49 34.41
CA ASN A 111 -31.02 -12.72 33.79
C ASN A 111 -30.86 -12.52 32.26
N PRO A 112 -29.63 -12.64 31.71
CA PRO A 112 -29.35 -12.41 30.30
C PRO A 112 -30.17 -13.29 29.34
N ASP A 113 -30.48 -14.53 29.73
CA ASP A 113 -31.26 -15.46 28.92
C ASP A 113 -32.72 -15.00 28.77
N LYS A 114 -33.28 -14.36 29.81
CA LYS A 114 -34.63 -13.80 29.75
C LYS A 114 -34.68 -12.57 28.84
N ILE A 115 -33.69 -11.68 28.93
CA ILE A 115 -33.56 -10.50 28.07
C ILE A 115 -33.44 -10.94 26.61
N ARG A 116 -32.58 -11.92 26.33
CA ARG A 116 -32.39 -12.49 24.98
C ARG A 116 -33.71 -13.01 24.41
N ALA A 117 -34.42 -13.88 25.15
CA ALA A 117 -35.66 -14.48 24.67
C ALA A 117 -36.76 -13.43 24.38
N GLN A 118 -36.88 -12.39 25.21
CA GLN A 118 -37.83 -11.29 24.99
C GLN A 118 -37.52 -10.49 23.72
N ILE A 119 -36.24 -10.14 23.52
CA ILE A 119 -35.80 -9.35 22.36
C ILE A 119 -35.89 -10.15 21.07
N GLU A 120 -35.55 -11.44 21.10
CA GLU A 120 -35.70 -12.33 19.94
C GLU A 120 -37.17 -12.44 19.51
N GLU A 121 -38.11 -12.54 20.46
CA GLU A 121 -39.53 -12.61 20.15
C GLU A 121 -40.08 -11.27 19.61
N ALA A 122 -39.69 -10.14 20.22
CA ALA A 122 -40.04 -8.82 19.71
C ALA A 122 -39.48 -8.60 18.29
N HIS A 123 -38.26 -9.07 18.04
CA HIS A 123 -37.62 -8.93 16.74
C HIS A 123 -38.36 -9.68 15.63
N LYS A 124 -38.92 -10.87 15.87
CA LYS A 124 -39.73 -11.56 14.86
C LYS A 124 -40.90 -10.70 14.38
N THR A 125 -41.51 -9.95 15.30
CA THR A 125 -42.60 -9.03 14.98
C THR A 125 -42.10 -7.84 14.16
N ASP A 126 -40.97 -7.24 14.55
CA ASP A 126 -40.32 -6.16 13.80
C ASP A 126 -39.91 -6.61 12.38
N GLU A 127 -39.32 -7.79 12.27
CA GLU A 127 -38.88 -8.41 11.02
C GLU A 127 -40.07 -8.65 10.09
N GLN A 128 -41.16 -9.23 10.61
CA GLN A 128 -42.37 -9.47 9.83
C GLN A 128 -43.01 -8.17 9.36
N ALA A 129 -43.08 -7.14 10.21
CA ALA A 129 -43.60 -5.82 9.83
C ALA A 129 -42.78 -5.19 8.68
N VAL A 130 -41.46 -5.35 8.70
CA VAL A 130 -40.59 -4.89 7.61
C VAL A 130 -40.81 -5.71 6.34
N LYS A 131 -40.98 -7.03 6.45
CA LYS A 131 -41.29 -7.91 5.32
C LYS A 131 -42.60 -7.54 4.66
N ASP A 132 -43.64 -7.28 5.46
CA ASP A 132 -44.96 -6.87 5.00
C ASP A 132 -44.95 -5.47 4.36
N ALA A 133 -44.06 -4.58 4.82
CA ALA A 133 -43.79 -3.29 4.19
C ALA A 133 -43.01 -3.38 2.85
N GLY A 134 -42.63 -4.59 2.42
CA GLY A 134 -41.93 -4.86 1.16
C GLY A 134 -40.42 -5.05 1.31
N GLY A 135 -39.92 -5.21 2.53
CA GLY A 135 -38.51 -5.43 2.85
C GLY A 135 -37.59 -4.25 2.53
N LEU A 136 -36.27 -4.47 2.52
CA LEU A 136 -35.31 -3.39 2.29
C LEU A 136 -35.42 -2.83 0.87
N PHE A 137 -35.62 -1.52 0.77
CA PHE A 137 -35.58 -0.80 -0.50
C PHE A 137 -34.22 -0.14 -0.72
N VAL A 138 -33.49 -0.61 -1.72
CA VAL A 138 -32.23 0.00 -2.15
C VAL A 138 -32.50 1.02 -3.25
N LEU A 139 -32.14 2.26 -3.01
CA LEU A 139 -32.21 3.34 -3.98
C LEU A 139 -30.81 3.79 -4.34
N ALA A 140 -30.47 3.84 -5.62
CA ALA A 140 -29.21 4.43 -6.08
C ALA A 140 -29.50 5.77 -6.73
N THR A 141 -28.77 6.81 -6.35
CA THR A 141 -28.96 8.16 -6.91
C THR A 141 -28.31 8.33 -8.28
N GLU A 142 -27.42 7.40 -8.65
CA GLU A 142 -26.67 7.34 -9.91
C GLU A 142 -26.21 5.90 -10.20
N ARG A 143 -25.69 5.67 -11.41
CA ARG A 143 -24.93 4.46 -11.77
C ARG A 143 -23.44 4.71 -11.59
N HIS A 144 -22.71 3.71 -11.09
CA HIS A 144 -21.25 3.75 -11.06
C HIS A 144 -20.68 3.45 -12.45
N GLU A 145 -19.40 3.78 -12.66
CA GLU A 145 -18.66 3.37 -13.87
C GLU A 145 -18.64 1.85 -14.05
N SER A 146 -18.57 1.10 -12.94
CA SER A 146 -18.63 -0.36 -12.96
C SER A 146 -19.97 -0.90 -12.51
N ARG A 147 -20.53 -1.77 -13.35
CA ARG A 147 -21.78 -2.49 -13.08
C ARG A 147 -21.65 -3.40 -11.85
N ARG A 148 -20.45 -3.89 -11.55
CA ARG A 148 -20.19 -4.70 -10.37
C ARG A 148 -20.53 -3.94 -9.08
N ILE A 149 -20.21 -2.65 -9.00
CA ILE A 149 -20.48 -1.83 -7.80
C ILE A 149 -21.99 -1.60 -7.65
N ASP A 150 -22.68 -1.31 -8.74
CA ASP A 150 -24.14 -1.19 -8.75
C ASP A 150 -24.83 -2.49 -8.31
N ASN A 151 -24.35 -3.64 -8.79
CA ASN A 151 -24.89 -4.94 -8.39
C ASN A 151 -24.62 -5.24 -6.91
N GLN A 152 -23.49 -4.78 -6.35
CA GLN A 152 -23.22 -4.91 -4.91
C GLN A 152 -24.18 -4.06 -4.07
N LEU A 153 -24.50 -2.84 -4.52
CA LEU A 153 -25.49 -2.00 -3.87
C LEU A 153 -26.87 -2.66 -3.96
N ARG A 154 -27.27 -3.13 -5.14
CA ARG A 154 -28.52 -3.87 -5.36
C ARG A 154 -28.64 -5.11 -4.46
N GLY A 155 -27.56 -5.89 -4.34
CA GLY A 155 -27.49 -7.08 -3.49
C GLY A 155 -27.52 -6.82 -1.98
N ARG A 156 -27.74 -5.56 -1.56
CA ARG A 156 -28.08 -5.24 -0.17
C ARG A 156 -29.52 -5.58 0.16
N SER A 157 -30.44 -5.55 -0.82
CA SER A 157 -31.82 -6.03 -0.64
C SER A 157 -32.00 -7.45 -1.16
N GLY A 158 -33.07 -8.12 -0.70
CA GLY A 158 -33.44 -9.46 -1.17
C GLY A 158 -32.50 -10.59 -0.73
N ARG A 159 -31.81 -10.43 0.40
CA ARG A 159 -30.88 -11.45 0.92
C ARG A 159 -31.66 -12.65 1.47
N GLN A 160 -31.13 -13.86 1.28
CA GLN A 160 -31.75 -15.11 1.77
C GLN A 160 -33.22 -15.32 1.37
N GLY A 161 -33.66 -14.72 0.25
CA GLY A 161 -35.04 -14.83 -0.21
C GLY A 161 -36.01 -13.84 0.46
N ASP A 162 -35.51 -12.91 1.28
CA ASP A 162 -36.31 -11.83 1.85
C ASP A 162 -36.95 -10.97 0.75
N PRO A 163 -38.12 -10.36 1.01
CA PRO A 163 -38.67 -9.35 0.14
C PRO A 163 -37.70 -8.15 0.07
N GLY A 164 -37.67 -7.50 -1.09
CA GLY A 164 -36.83 -6.33 -1.28
C GLY A 164 -37.04 -5.71 -2.65
N ARG A 165 -36.69 -4.44 -2.74
CA ARG A 165 -36.76 -3.67 -3.98
C ARG A 165 -35.42 -3.01 -4.25
N SER A 166 -35.13 -2.78 -5.52
CA SER A 166 -34.07 -1.84 -5.91
C SER A 166 -34.53 -0.92 -7.03
N SER A 167 -34.05 0.33 -7.04
CA SER A 167 -34.33 1.30 -8.09
C SER A 167 -33.11 2.19 -8.28
N PHE A 168 -32.77 2.47 -9.54
CA PHE A 168 -31.71 3.42 -9.89
C PHE A 168 -32.36 4.66 -10.48
N PHE A 169 -31.91 5.81 -10.02
CA PHE A 169 -32.29 7.13 -10.51
C PHE A 169 -31.10 7.71 -11.24
N LEU A 170 -31.33 8.28 -12.43
CA LEU A 170 -30.28 8.87 -13.24
C LEU A 170 -30.76 10.21 -13.81
N SER A 171 -29.78 11.07 -14.11
CA SER A 171 -29.97 12.31 -14.85
C SER A 171 -29.09 12.29 -16.10
N LEU A 172 -29.49 13.00 -17.17
CA LEU A 172 -28.61 13.26 -18.31
C LEU A 172 -27.36 14.07 -17.93
N ASP A 173 -27.42 14.79 -16.81
CA ASP A 173 -26.33 15.58 -16.25
C ASP A 173 -25.33 14.73 -15.43
N ASP A 174 -25.63 13.46 -15.16
CA ASP A 174 -24.75 12.60 -14.36
C ASP A 174 -23.44 12.30 -15.10
N ASP A 175 -22.36 12.08 -14.35
CA ASP A 175 -21.00 11.91 -14.90
C ASP A 175 -20.93 10.80 -15.96
N LEU A 176 -21.58 9.66 -15.71
CA LEU A 176 -21.65 8.56 -16.67
C LEU A 176 -22.38 8.95 -17.96
N MET A 177 -23.43 9.78 -17.88
CA MET A 177 -24.21 10.21 -19.05
C MET A 177 -23.48 11.30 -19.84
N ARG A 178 -22.75 12.19 -19.16
CA ARG A 178 -21.91 13.22 -19.81
C ARG A 178 -20.83 12.61 -20.69
N ILE A 179 -20.23 11.50 -20.28
CA ILE A 179 -19.21 10.79 -21.08
C ILE A 179 -19.82 10.21 -22.38
N PHE A 180 -21.12 9.91 -22.41
CA PHE A 180 -21.81 9.23 -23.52
C PHE A 180 -22.82 10.10 -24.26
N GLY A 181 -22.37 11.28 -24.69
CA GLY A 181 -23.07 12.06 -25.72
C GLY A 181 -24.46 12.53 -25.30
N SER A 182 -24.56 13.16 -24.13
CA SER A 182 -25.77 13.77 -23.58
C SER A 182 -26.51 14.64 -24.60
N GLU A 183 -25.80 15.35 -25.48
CA GLU A 183 -26.39 16.23 -26.49
C GLU A 183 -27.31 15.54 -27.50
N ARG A 184 -26.99 14.30 -27.92
CA ARG A 184 -27.86 13.55 -28.84
C ARG A 184 -29.10 13.05 -28.12
N LEU A 185 -28.94 12.60 -26.88
CA LEU A 185 -30.04 12.10 -26.05
C LEU A 185 -30.98 13.25 -25.66
N ASP A 186 -30.45 14.39 -25.21
CA ASP A 186 -31.25 15.56 -24.83
C ASP A 186 -32.03 16.13 -26.02
N LYS A 187 -31.45 16.16 -27.24
CA LYS A 187 -32.19 16.54 -28.46
C LYS A 187 -33.35 15.61 -28.76
N ILE A 188 -33.14 14.29 -28.67
CA ILE A 188 -34.18 13.28 -28.91
C ILE A 188 -35.30 13.42 -27.87
N LEU A 189 -34.94 13.60 -26.60
CA LEU A 189 -35.89 13.74 -25.49
C LEU A 189 -36.66 15.07 -25.56
N GLY A 190 -36.01 16.15 -25.96
CA GLY A 190 -36.66 17.43 -26.26
C GLY A 190 -37.68 17.33 -27.39
N THR A 191 -37.40 16.55 -28.44
CA THR A 191 -38.36 16.30 -29.54
C THR A 191 -39.51 15.36 -29.17
N LEU A 192 -39.33 14.50 -28.16
CA LEU A 192 -40.37 13.59 -27.66
C LEU A 192 -41.43 14.29 -26.80
N GLY A 193 -41.27 15.58 -26.49
CA GLY A 193 -42.27 16.36 -25.79
C GLY A 193 -42.43 15.99 -24.31
N MET A 194 -41.37 15.50 -23.67
CA MET A 194 -41.37 15.17 -22.25
C MET A 194 -41.74 16.37 -21.38
N GLN A 195 -42.62 16.12 -20.41
CA GLN A 195 -42.98 17.10 -19.39
C GLN A 195 -41.95 17.10 -18.25
N GLU A 196 -41.83 18.25 -17.58
CA GLU A 196 -40.93 18.43 -16.45
C GLU A 196 -41.29 17.44 -15.33
N GLY A 197 -40.29 16.69 -14.84
CA GLY A 197 -40.47 15.69 -13.77
C GLY A 197 -41.00 14.31 -14.19
N GLU A 198 -41.19 14.05 -15.48
CA GLU A 198 -41.57 12.71 -15.97
C GLU A 198 -40.34 11.78 -16.09
N ALA A 199 -40.45 10.54 -15.59
CA ALA A 199 -39.37 9.57 -15.66
C ALA A 199 -39.38 8.81 -17.00
N ILE A 200 -38.23 8.70 -17.65
CA ILE A 200 -38.05 7.88 -18.84
C ILE A 200 -37.82 6.43 -18.41
N GLU A 201 -38.83 5.60 -18.63
CA GLU A 201 -38.73 4.15 -18.43
C GLU A 201 -38.82 3.47 -19.80
N HIS A 202 -37.70 3.38 -20.53
CA HIS A 202 -37.69 2.71 -21.84
C HIS A 202 -36.48 1.77 -22.00
N PRO A 203 -36.68 0.52 -22.48
CA PRO A 203 -35.63 -0.46 -22.71
C PRO A 203 -34.35 0.02 -23.44
N TRP A 204 -34.47 0.95 -24.39
CA TRP A 204 -33.30 1.46 -25.13
C TRP A 204 -32.34 2.28 -24.25
N VAL A 205 -32.86 2.99 -23.25
CA VAL A 205 -32.05 3.79 -22.32
C VAL A 205 -31.22 2.86 -21.44
N ASN A 206 -31.84 1.82 -20.88
CA ASN A 206 -31.14 0.78 -20.10
C ASN A 206 -30.03 0.11 -20.92
N LYS A 207 -30.31 -0.25 -22.18
CA LYS A 207 -29.30 -0.85 -23.08
C LYS A 207 -28.18 0.12 -23.42
N SER A 208 -28.47 1.41 -23.51
CA SER A 208 -27.47 2.45 -23.78
C SER A 208 -26.57 2.67 -22.57
N LEU A 209 -27.13 2.69 -21.36
CA LEU A 209 -26.41 2.73 -20.09
C LEU A 209 -25.50 1.51 -19.91
N GLU A 210 -26.00 0.31 -20.19
CA GLU A 210 -25.20 -0.93 -20.11
C GLU A 210 -23.99 -0.88 -21.05
N ARG A 211 -24.18 -0.39 -22.29
CA ARG A 211 -23.08 -0.20 -23.25
C ARG A 211 -22.09 0.88 -22.79
N ALA A 212 -22.59 1.94 -22.16
CA ALA A 212 -21.76 2.99 -21.61
C ALA A 212 -20.85 2.44 -20.50
N GLN A 213 -21.42 1.76 -19.51
CA GLN A 213 -20.65 1.09 -18.45
C GLN A 213 -19.64 0.10 -19.02
N ALA A 214 -20.03 -0.76 -19.95
CA ALA A 214 -19.12 -1.73 -20.57
C ALA A 214 -17.92 -1.05 -21.28
N LYS A 215 -18.13 0.12 -21.91
CA LYS A 215 -17.04 0.85 -22.56
C LYS A 215 -16.13 1.55 -21.54
N VAL A 216 -16.67 2.08 -20.44
CA VAL A 216 -15.84 2.64 -19.35
C VAL A 216 -15.05 1.54 -18.66
N GLU A 217 -15.67 0.40 -18.36
CA GLU A 217 -15.01 -0.78 -17.82
C GLU A 217 -13.90 -1.27 -18.76
N GLY A 218 -14.15 -1.33 -20.07
CA GLY A 218 -13.15 -1.67 -21.07
C GLY A 218 -11.96 -0.69 -21.08
N ARG A 219 -12.23 0.61 -21.04
CA ARG A 219 -11.17 1.65 -20.93
C ARG A 219 -10.33 1.48 -19.66
N ASN A 220 -10.97 1.31 -18.51
CA ASN A 220 -10.28 1.12 -17.24
C ASN A 220 -9.48 -0.19 -17.21
N PHE A 221 -10.02 -1.25 -17.82
CA PHE A 221 -9.32 -2.51 -18.01
C PHE A 221 -8.08 -2.33 -18.90
N ASP A 222 -8.17 -1.62 -20.01
CA ASP A 222 -7.04 -1.37 -20.91
C ASP A 222 -5.94 -0.55 -20.23
N ILE A 223 -6.31 0.51 -19.49
CA ILE A 223 -5.36 1.30 -18.68
C ILE A 223 -4.65 0.40 -17.68
N ARG A 224 -5.43 -0.40 -16.92
CA ARG A 224 -4.86 -1.32 -15.92
C ARG A 224 -3.99 -2.40 -16.55
N LYS A 225 -4.38 -2.92 -17.70
CA LYS A 225 -3.59 -3.90 -18.47
C LYS A 225 -2.28 -3.28 -18.94
N GLN A 226 -2.27 -2.02 -19.37
CA GLN A 226 -1.03 -1.33 -19.69
C GLN A 226 -0.14 -1.17 -18.46
N LEU A 227 -0.67 -0.67 -17.34
CA LEU A 227 0.08 -0.55 -16.09
C LEU A 227 0.70 -1.88 -15.65
N LEU A 228 -0.10 -2.97 -15.69
CA LEU A 228 0.37 -4.31 -15.35
C LEU A 228 1.54 -4.75 -16.23
N LYS A 229 1.54 -4.43 -17.53
CA LYS A 229 2.65 -4.78 -18.42
C LYS A 229 3.97 -4.06 -18.06
N PHE A 230 3.92 -2.85 -17.51
CA PHE A 230 5.11 -2.17 -16.99
C PHE A 230 5.57 -2.84 -15.68
N ASP A 231 4.61 -3.15 -14.80
CA ASP A 231 4.89 -3.82 -13.52
C ASP A 231 5.45 -5.24 -13.72
N ASP A 232 5.03 -5.96 -14.76
CA ASP A 232 5.52 -7.30 -15.10
C ASP A 232 7.04 -7.29 -15.36
N VAL A 233 7.57 -6.26 -16.01
CA VAL A 233 9.02 -6.10 -16.26
C VAL A 233 9.78 -5.99 -14.94
N MET A 234 9.31 -5.11 -14.05
CA MET A 234 9.89 -4.95 -12.71
C MET A 234 9.76 -6.23 -11.88
N ASN A 235 8.63 -6.93 -11.99
CA ASN A 235 8.36 -8.15 -11.25
C ASN A 235 9.27 -9.31 -11.68
N ASP A 236 9.58 -9.44 -12.97
CA ASP A 236 10.49 -10.48 -13.46
C ASP A 236 11.93 -10.21 -12.99
N GLN A 237 12.40 -8.97 -13.08
CA GLN A 237 13.70 -8.57 -12.51
C GLN A 237 13.74 -8.78 -10.98
N ARG A 238 12.66 -8.40 -10.28
CA ARG A 238 12.55 -8.61 -8.83
C ARG A 238 12.65 -10.09 -8.48
N LYS A 239 12.00 -10.99 -9.21
CA LYS A 239 12.11 -12.42 -8.94
C LYS A 239 13.55 -12.89 -9.04
N ALA A 240 14.26 -12.53 -10.12
CA ALA A 240 15.66 -12.91 -10.32
C ALA A 240 16.56 -12.41 -9.17
N VAL A 241 16.43 -11.14 -8.78
CA VAL A 241 17.23 -10.57 -7.68
C VAL A 241 16.89 -11.21 -6.33
N PHE A 242 15.61 -11.44 -6.04
CA PHE A 242 15.20 -12.03 -4.77
C PHE A 242 15.52 -13.53 -4.67
N GLU A 243 15.53 -14.24 -5.80
CA GLU A 243 16.00 -15.63 -5.88
C GLU A 243 17.49 -15.70 -5.57
N GLN A 244 18.33 -14.93 -6.27
CA GLN A 244 19.77 -14.84 -5.95
C GLN A 244 20.02 -14.42 -4.50
N ARG A 245 19.26 -13.44 -3.98
CA ARG A 245 19.38 -13.00 -2.59
C ARG A 245 19.04 -14.11 -1.60
N LEU A 246 18.01 -14.91 -1.89
CA LEU A 246 17.63 -16.04 -1.05
C LEU A 246 18.71 -17.13 -1.07
N ASP A 247 19.26 -17.42 -2.24
CA ASP A 247 20.34 -18.41 -2.41
C ASP A 247 21.58 -18.00 -1.60
N ILE A 248 21.98 -16.72 -1.64
CA ILE A 248 23.10 -16.19 -0.84
C ILE A 248 22.82 -16.30 0.67
N MET A 249 21.57 -16.09 1.09
CA MET A 249 21.19 -16.21 2.50
C MET A 249 21.23 -17.67 2.99
N GLN A 250 20.90 -18.62 2.11
CA GLN A 250 20.83 -20.04 2.45
C GLN A 250 22.15 -20.77 2.26
N SER A 251 23.04 -20.27 1.40
CA SER A 251 24.31 -20.93 1.13
C SER A 251 25.25 -20.90 2.34
N GLU A 252 25.87 -22.05 2.58
CA GLU A 252 26.92 -22.22 3.60
C GLU A 252 28.29 -21.74 3.08
N ASP A 253 28.52 -21.85 1.77
CA ASP A 253 29.75 -21.40 1.10
C ASP A 253 29.42 -20.41 -0.03
N LEU A 254 30.15 -19.31 -0.09
CA LEU A 254 29.99 -18.23 -1.07
C LEU A 254 31.28 -17.99 -1.86
N ASN A 255 32.32 -18.80 -1.62
CA ASN A 255 33.63 -18.62 -2.26
C ASN A 255 33.55 -18.76 -3.77
N GLU A 256 32.87 -19.81 -4.28
CA GLU A 256 32.71 -20.04 -5.72
C GLU A 256 32.06 -18.83 -6.41
N ILE A 257 30.95 -18.34 -5.85
CA ILE A 257 30.24 -17.16 -6.37
C ILE A 257 31.17 -15.93 -6.42
N ILE A 258 31.97 -15.70 -5.38
CA ILE A 258 32.85 -14.54 -5.32
C ILE A 258 34.04 -14.68 -6.27
N VAL A 259 34.60 -15.89 -6.39
CA VAL A 259 35.67 -16.21 -7.32
C VAL A 259 35.20 -15.99 -8.75
N ASP A 260 34.03 -16.50 -9.11
CA ASP A 260 33.43 -16.32 -10.44
C ASP A 260 33.20 -14.83 -10.74
N MET A 261 32.60 -14.08 -9.81
CA MET A 261 32.40 -12.63 -9.98
C MET A 261 33.72 -11.87 -10.17
N ARG A 262 34.78 -12.31 -9.50
CA ARG A 262 36.10 -11.67 -9.57
C ARG A 262 36.81 -12.02 -10.87
N ASN A 263 36.71 -13.27 -11.32
CA ASN A 263 37.29 -13.71 -12.59
C ASN A 263 36.60 -13.00 -13.76
N ASP A 264 35.27 -12.87 -13.74
CA ASP A 264 34.53 -12.03 -14.69
C ASP A 264 35.05 -10.57 -14.73
N VAL A 265 35.39 -10.00 -13.57
CA VAL A 265 35.97 -8.65 -13.50
C VAL A 265 37.38 -8.61 -14.06
N ILE A 266 38.21 -9.63 -13.81
CA ILE A 266 39.54 -9.75 -14.43
C ILE A 266 39.41 -9.84 -15.95
N ASP A 267 38.43 -10.59 -16.44
CA ASP A 267 38.15 -10.74 -17.86
C ASP A 267 37.77 -9.41 -18.50
N ASP A 268 36.83 -8.68 -17.90
CA ASP A 268 36.40 -7.35 -18.34
C ASP A 268 37.58 -6.35 -18.36
N LEU A 269 38.49 -6.43 -17.38
CA LEU A 269 39.70 -5.59 -17.34
C LEU A 269 40.68 -5.94 -18.46
N ILE A 270 40.98 -7.23 -18.66
CA ILE A 270 41.87 -7.67 -19.74
C ILE A 270 41.29 -7.27 -21.09
N GLU A 271 40.01 -7.52 -21.36
CA GLU A 271 39.40 -7.13 -22.64
C GLU A 271 39.43 -5.62 -22.88
N THR A 272 39.28 -4.81 -21.83
CA THR A 272 39.27 -3.35 -21.92
C THR A 272 40.66 -2.79 -22.23
N TYR A 273 41.70 -3.25 -21.54
CA TYR A 273 43.05 -2.68 -21.62
C TYR A 273 43.99 -3.46 -22.57
N MET A 274 43.66 -4.71 -22.89
CA MET A 274 44.37 -5.58 -23.82
C MET A 274 43.38 -6.23 -24.80
N PRO A 275 42.83 -5.46 -25.76
CA PRO A 275 41.78 -5.95 -26.64
C PRO A 275 42.20 -7.22 -27.39
N PRO A 276 41.29 -8.17 -27.61
CA PRO A 276 41.62 -9.42 -28.28
C PRO A 276 42.17 -9.16 -29.69
N ARG A 277 43.22 -9.89 -30.07
CA ARG A 277 43.93 -9.76 -31.36
C ARG A 277 44.65 -8.42 -31.57
N SER A 278 44.93 -7.69 -30.50
CA SER A 278 45.82 -6.53 -30.54
C SER A 278 47.28 -6.95 -30.43
N TYR A 279 48.19 -6.08 -30.87
CA TYR A 279 49.62 -6.24 -30.68
C TYR A 279 50.05 -5.66 -29.33
N ALA A 280 51.16 -6.14 -28.76
CA ALA A 280 51.65 -5.72 -27.44
C ALA A 280 51.91 -4.22 -27.30
N ASP A 281 52.20 -3.52 -28.40
CA ASP A 281 52.38 -2.06 -28.44
C ASP A 281 51.07 -1.26 -28.35
N GLN A 282 49.92 -1.93 -28.48
CA GLN A 282 48.59 -1.34 -28.39
C GLN A 282 47.94 -1.53 -27.01
N TRP A 283 48.59 -2.27 -26.12
CA TRP A 283 48.10 -2.52 -24.77
C TRP A 283 48.28 -1.30 -23.88
N ASP A 284 47.23 -0.96 -23.12
CA ASP A 284 47.31 0.07 -22.09
C ASP A 284 47.69 -0.57 -20.75
N THR A 285 48.96 -0.92 -20.60
CA THR A 285 49.48 -1.60 -19.40
C THR A 285 49.48 -0.70 -18.17
N GLU A 286 49.60 0.63 -18.36
CA GLU A 286 49.52 1.61 -17.26
C GLU A 286 48.08 1.72 -16.75
N GLY A 287 47.11 1.81 -17.68
CA GLY A 287 45.69 1.78 -17.35
C GLY A 287 45.28 0.48 -16.66
N LEU A 288 45.76 -0.67 -17.15
CA LEU A 288 45.50 -1.96 -16.53
C LEU A 288 46.06 -2.04 -15.10
N HIS A 289 47.29 -1.57 -14.87
CA HIS A 289 47.88 -1.55 -13.53
C HIS A 289 47.05 -0.72 -12.55
N ALA A 290 46.65 0.50 -12.96
CA ALA A 290 45.79 1.35 -12.14
C ALA A 290 44.43 0.69 -11.86
N ALA A 291 43.82 0.07 -12.88
CA ALA A 291 42.51 -0.57 -12.75
C ALA A 291 42.55 -1.84 -11.89
N VAL A 292 43.65 -2.61 -11.93
CA VAL A 292 43.87 -3.77 -11.05
C VAL A 292 43.99 -3.34 -9.59
N ILE A 293 44.68 -2.24 -9.30
CA ILE A 293 44.74 -1.67 -7.94
C ILE A 293 43.34 -1.21 -7.50
N GLU A 294 42.62 -0.49 -8.35
CA GLU A 294 41.30 0.06 -7.99
C GLU A 294 40.27 -1.05 -7.73
N ASN A 295 40.20 -2.03 -8.64
CA ASN A 295 39.14 -3.04 -8.67
C ASN A 295 39.46 -4.28 -7.82
N LEU A 296 40.71 -4.74 -7.83
CA LEU A 296 41.12 -5.96 -7.13
C LEU A 296 41.87 -5.67 -5.84
N ASN A 297 42.30 -4.41 -5.62
CA ASN A 297 43.18 -4.03 -4.51
C ASN A 297 44.48 -4.86 -4.51
N LEU A 298 45.05 -5.09 -5.69
CA LEU A 298 46.29 -5.82 -5.92
C LEU A 298 47.33 -4.88 -6.52
N ASP A 299 48.51 -4.81 -5.90
CA ASP A 299 49.67 -4.13 -6.48
C ASP A 299 50.65 -5.19 -6.99
N VAL A 300 50.45 -5.58 -8.25
CA VAL A 300 51.25 -6.59 -8.94
C VAL A 300 51.94 -5.97 -10.14
N PRO A 301 53.13 -6.46 -10.56
CA PRO A 301 53.93 -5.82 -11.59
C PRO A 301 53.41 -6.13 -13.01
N VAL A 302 52.17 -5.75 -13.30
CA VAL A 302 51.47 -5.99 -14.58
C VAL A 302 52.28 -5.49 -15.77
N ILE A 303 52.87 -4.29 -15.67
CA ILE A 303 53.69 -3.69 -16.72
C ILE A 303 54.92 -4.55 -17.03
N ALA A 304 55.55 -5.13 -15.99
CA ALA A 304 56.71 -5.99 -16.18
C ALA A 304 56.30 -7.31 -16.83
N TRP A 305 55.18 -7.91 -16.40
CA TRP A 305 54.66 -9.14 -16.98
C TRP A 305 54.30 -8.98 -18.46
N ALA A 306 53.64 -7.89 -18.82
CA ALA A 306 53.27 -7.61 -20.21
C ALA A 306 54.48 -7.36 -21.13
N ALA A 307 55.64 -6.99 -20.57
CA ALA A 307 56.87 -6.77 -21.32
C ALA A 307 57.71 -8.06 -21.53
N GLU A 308 57.33 -9.19 -20.92
CA GLU A 308 58.02 -10.46 -21.07
C GLU A 308 57.77 -11.07 -22.47
N GLU A 309 58.80 -11.67 -23.06
CA GLU A 309 58.67 -12.33 -24.37
C GLU A 309 57.71 -13.53 -24.30
N GLY A 310 56.70 -13.53 -25.17
CA GLY A 310 55.74 -14.64 -25.28
C GLY A 310 54.56 -14.57 -24.32
N VAL A 311 54.37 -13.47 -23.60
CA VAL A 311 53.15 -13.20 -22.82
C VAL A 311 52.05 -12.69 -23.75
N ASP A 312 50.86 -13.26 -23.61
CA ASP A 312 49.62 -12.85 -24.25
C ASP A 312 48.55 -12.51 -23.18
N ASP A 313 47.34 -12.18 -23.64
CA ASP A 313 46.21 -11.86 -22.78
C ASP A 313 45.79 -13.02 -21.87
N ASP A 314 45.87 -14.26 -22.35
CA ASP A 314 45.56 -15.46 -21.58
C ASP A 314 46.57 -15.67 -20.44
N VAL A 315 47.87 -15.53 -20.71
CA VAL A 315 48.91 -15.65 -19.67
C VAL A 315 48.77 -14.55 -18.61
N LEU A 316 48.43 -13.33 -19.01
CA LEU A 316 48.25 -12.25 -18.04
C LEU A 316 46.97 -12.44 -17.20
N ARG A 317 45.90 -12.95 -17.80
CA ARG A 317 44.67 -13.34 -17.10
C ARG A 317 44.96 -14.38 -16.02
N GLU A 318 45.63 -15.48 -16.38
CA GLU A 318 46.00 -16.54 -15.43
C GLU A 318 46.85 -15.99 -14.28
N ARG A 319 47.85 -15.13 -14.55
CA ARG A 319 48.69 -14.51 -13.51
C ARG A 319 47.88 -13.61 -12.56
N LEU A 320 46.91 -12.87 -13.07
CA LEU A 320 46.04 -12.02 -12.25
C LEU A 320 45.09 -12.87 -11.39
N GLU A 321 44.51 -13.93 -11.96
CA GLU A 321 43.67 -14.88 -11.23
C GLU A 321 44.45 -15.55 -10.10
N GLU A 322 45.64 -16.08 -10.38
CA GLU A 322 46.51 -16.69 -9.36
C GLU A 322 46.87 -15.71 -8.24
N ALA A 323 47.21 -14.47 -8.58
CA ALA A 323 47.51 -13.44 -7.59
C ALA A 323 46.29 -13.09 -6.74
N ALA A 324 45.10 -13.03 -7.35
CA ALA A 324 43.86 -12.73 -6.67
C ALA A 324 43.37 -13.89 -5.78
N ASP A 325 43.56 -15.13 -6.21
CA ASP A 325 43.29 -16.33 -5.41
C ASP A 325 44.20 -16.42 -4.19
N LYS A 326 45.48 -16.12 -4.38
CA LYS A 326 46.43 -16.06 -3.27
C LYS A 326 46.01 -15.02 -2.24
N GLN A 327 45.62 -13.82 -2.67
CA GLN A 327 45.15 -12.77 -1.76
C GLN A 327 43.87 -13.19 -1.01
N LEU A 328 42.94 -13.86 -1.70
CA LEU A 328 41.70 -14.33 -1.08
C LEU A 328 41.98 -15.41 -0.02
N ALA A 329 42.88 -16.35 -0.32
CA ALA A 329 43.30 -17.39 0.61
C ALA A 329 43.99 -16.81 1.86
N GLU A 330 44.88 -15.83 1.68
CA GLU A 330 45.53 -15.12 2.80
C GLU A 330 44.51 -14.40 3.69
N LYS A 331 43.48 -13.79 3.09
CA LYS A 331 42.36 -13.19 3.85
C LYS A 331 41.54 -14.23 4.59
N GLN A 332 41.18 -15.32 3.94
CA GLN A 332 40.41 -16.40 4.56
C GLN A 332 41.14 -16.97 5.78
N GLU A 333 42.46 -17.13 5.72
CA GLU A 333 43.29 -17.52 6.87
C GLU A 333 43.29 -16.43 7.95
N ALA A 334 43.47 -15.16 7.58
CA ALA A 334 43.55 -14.06 8.53
C ALA A 334 42.22 -13.78 9.29
N PHE A 335 41.07 -13.97 8.64
CA PHE A 335 39.75 -13.82 9.26
C PHE A 335 39.27 -15.09 9.95
N GLY A 336 39.70 -16.26 9.48
CA GLY A 336 39.10 -17.56 9.76
C GLY A 336 37.86 -17.83 8.90
N ALA A 337 37.66 -19.10 8.54
CA ALA A 337 36.66 -19.51 7.55
C ALA A 337 35.22 -19.07 7.87
N GLU A 338 34.77 -19.23 9.11
CA GLU A 338 33.40 -18.86 9.51
C GLU A 338 33.17 -17.34 9.49
N SER A 339 34.10 -16.57 10.06
CA SER A 339 34.02 -15.10 10.08
C SER A 339 34.08 -14.53 8.66
N PHE A 340 34.94 -15.09 7.80
CA PHE A 340 35.08 -14.62 6.43
C PHE A 340 33.82 -14.93 5.61
N ALA A 341 33.21 -16.11 5.78
CA ALA A 341 31.93 -16.42 5.15
C ALA A 341 30.81 -15.45 5.56
N GLN A 342 30.78 -15.01 6.83
CA GLN A 342 29.83 -13.99 7.28
C GLN A 342 30.09 -12.62 6.63
N VAL A 343 31.35 -12.23 6.51
CA VAL A 343 31.77 -11.00 5.82
C VAL A 343 31.35 -11.04 4.35
N GLN A 344 31.64 -12.14 3.66
CA GLN A 344 31.25 -12.37 2.26
C GLN A 344 29.74 -12.23 2.08
N ARG A 345 28.95 -12.89 2.92
CA ARG A 345 27.49 -12.81 2.91
C ARG A 345 27.01 -11.38 3.13
N GLN A 346 27.58 -10.67 4.10
CA GLN A 346 27.20 -9.29 4.41
C GLN A 346 27.52 -8.34 3.24
N VAL A 347 28.69 -8.47 2.62
CA VAL A 347 29.11 -7.67 1.46
C VAL A 347 28.18 -7.91 0.27
N LEU A 348 27.92 -9.18 -0.07
CA LEU A 348 27.00 -9.56 -1.15
C LEU A 348 25.59 -8.98 -0.91
N LEU A 349 24.99 -9.26 0.25
CA LEU A 349 23.61 -8.84 0.53
C LEU A 349 23.47 -7.31 0.59
N SER A 350 24.41 -6.61 1.21
CA SER A 350 24.34 -5.14 1.31
C SER A 350 24.55 -4.47 -0.04
N THR A 351 25.42 -5.03 -0.89
CA THR A 351 25.66 -4.49 -2.24
C THR A 351 24.46 -4.75 -3.15
N ILE A 352 23.87 -5.96 -3.13
CA ILE A 352 22.63 -6.27 -3.84
C ILE A 352 21.52 -5.32 -3.41
N ASP A 353 21.30 -5.15 -2.11
CA ASP A 353 20.21 -4.32 -1.58
C ASP A 353 20.40 -2.84 -1.98
N SER A 354 21.64 -2.32 -1.98
CA SER A 354 21.92 -0.94 -2.41
C SER A 354 21.70 -0.75 -3.91
N LYS A 355 22.29 -1.61 -4.76
CA LYS A 355 22.15 -1.54 -6.21
C LYS A 355 20.70 -1.71 -6.65
N TRP A 356 19.97 -2.65 -6.03
CA TRP A 356 18.55 -2.87 -6.32
C TRP A 356 17.70 -1.64 -6.00
N ARG A 357 17.93 -0.98 -4.87
CA ARG A 357 17.24 0.26 -4.51
C ARG A 357 17.52 1.38 -5.53
N GLU A 358 18.77 1.54 -5.95
CA GLU A 358 19.14 2.52 -6.99
C GLU A 358 18.45 2.21 -8.32
N HIS A 359 18.41 0.94 -8.72
CA HIS A 359 17.72 0.50 -9.94
C HIS A 359 16.22 0.74 -9.91
N LEU A 360 15.55 0.50 -8.77
CA LEU A 360 14.13 0.82 -8.62
C LEU A 360 13.84 2.32 -8.84
N LEU A 361 14.71 3.20 -8.33
CA LEU A 361 14.59 4.64 -8.56
C LEU A 361 14.79 4.99 -10.04
N MET A 362 15.79 4.38 -10.69
CA MET A 362 16.02 4.59 -12.13
C MET A 362 14.84 4.12 -12.98
N LEU A 363 14.23 2.97 -12.65
CA LEU A 363 13.04 2.47 -13.35
C LEU A 363 11.82 3.37 -13.14
N GLU A 364 11.65 3.95 -11.95
CA GLU A 364 10.58 4.92 -11.68
C GLU A 364 10.75 6.17 -12.56
N HIS A 365 11.96 6.73 -12.60
CA HIS A 365 12.29 7.86 -13.46
C HIS A 365 12.07 7.52 -14.94
N LEU A 366 12.57 6.37 -15.41
CA LEU A 366 12.37 5.90 -16.78
C LEU A 366 10.88 5.78 -17.12
N ARG A 367 10.07 5.19 -16.24
CA ARG A 367 8.62 5.05 -16.44
C ARG A 367 7.92 6.40 -16.60
N SER A 368 8.37 7.43 -15.87
CA SER A 368 7.79 8.78 -15.97
C SER A 368 8.07 9.47 -17.31
N VAL A 369 9.18 9.15 -17.97
CA VAL A 369 9.63 9.82 -19.21
C VAL A 369 9.41 8.99 -20.48
N VAL A 370 9.35 7.67 -20.40
CA VAL A 370 9.30 6.79 -21.58
C VAL A 370 8.05 7.03 -22.45
N SER A 371 6.96 7.52 -21.84
CA SER A 371 5.74 7.88 -22.56
C SER A 371 5.98 8.95 -23.64
N PHE A 372 7.00 9.81 -23.51
CA PHE A 372 7.37 10.78 -24.53
C PHE A 372 7.90 10.16 -25.82
N ARG A 373 8.37 8.90 -25.80
CA ARG A 373 8.77 8.18 -27.03
C ARG A 373 7.59 7.95 -27.97
N GLY A 374 6.36 7.98 -27.44
CA GLY A 374 5.12 7.92 -28.21
C GLY A 374 4.99 9.04 -29.25
N TYR A 375 5.58 10.22 -29.01
CA TYR A 375 5.58 11.32 -29.99
C TYR A 375 6.33 10.96 -31.29
N ALA A 376 7.30 10.06 -31.20
CA ALA A 376 8.05 9.53 -32.35
C ALA A 376 7.44 8.24 -32.93
N GLN A 377 6.17 7.94 -32.61
CA GLN A 377 5.47 6.71 -33.03
C GLN A 377 6.16 5.41 -32.60
N ARG A 378 7.02 5.45 -31.57
CA ARG A 378 7.58 4.26 -30.94
C ARG A 378 6.69 3.80 -29.80
N ASP A 379 6.56 2.48 -29.63
CA ASP A 379 5.79 1.91 -28.53
C ASP A 379 6.54 2.14 -27.20
N PRO A 380 6.02 2.96 -26.27
CA PRO A 380 6.68 3.26 -25.00
C PRO A 380 6.97 2.02 -24.15
N LEU A 381 6.13 0.98 -24.24
CA LEU A 381 6.33 -0.24 -23.47
C LEU A 381 7.55 -1.03 -23.95
N ASN A 382 7.77 -1.09 -25.26
CA ASN A 382 8.91 -1.81 -25.82
C ASN A 382 10.21 -1.05 -25.55
N GLU A 383 10.20 0.28 -25.69
CA GLU A 383 11.34 1.11 -25.31
C GLU A 383 11.65 0.97 -23.81
N TYR A 384 10.62 0.98 -22.95
CA TYR A 384 10.78 0.75 -21.52
C TYR A 384 11.41 -0.60 -21.22
N LYS A 385 10.94 -1.67 -21.85
CA LYS A 385 11.50 -3.02 -21.68
C LYS A 385 12.98 -3.08 -22.05
N ASN A 386 13.35 -2.50 -23.19
CA ASN A 386 14.73 -2.52 -23.67
C ASN A 386 15.64 -1.71 -22.74
N GLU A 387 15.27 -0.47 -22.41
CA GLU A 387 16.06 0.38 -21.52
C GLU A 387 16.11 -0.19 -20.09
N ALA A 388 15.01 -0.74 -19.58
CA ALA A 388 14.98 -1.40 -18.27
C ALA A 388 15.86 -2.65 -18.20
N PHE A 389 15.99 -3.39 -19.30
CA PHE A 389 16.89 -4.54 -19.38
C PHE A 389 18.36 -4.10 -19.39
N GLN A 390 18.71 -3.06 -20.16
CA GLN A 390 20.06 -2.49 -20.16
C GLN A 390 20.47 -1.95 -18.78
N LEU A 391 19.55 -1.27 -18.09
CA LEU A 391 19.79 -0.81 -16.71
C LEU A 391 20.01 -2.00 -15.76
N PHE A 392 19.28 -3.10 -15.98
CA PHE A 392 19.43 -4.31 -15.18
C PHE A 392 20.76 -5.02 -15.43
N GLU A 393 21.23 -5.12 -16.69
CA GLU A 393 22.57 -5.61 -17.01
C GLU A 393 23.65 -4.74 -16.37
N SER A 394 23.50 -3.41 -16.42
CA SER A 394 24.41 -2.48 -15.75
C SER A 394 24.42 -2.67 -14.23
N LEU A 395 23.28 -2.99 -13.62
CA LEU A 395 23.20 -3.32 -12.19
C LEU A 395 23.99 -4.59 -11.89
N LEU A 396 23.83 -5.65 -12.70
CA LEU A 396 24.50 -6.93 -12.48
C LEU A 396 26.02 -6.79 -12.64
N ASN A 397 26.47 -6.08 -13.68
CA ASN A 397 27.89 -5.80 -13.88
C ASN A 397 28.46 -4.97 -12.73
N GLY A 398 27.76 -3.90 -12.34
CA GLY A 398 28.15 -3.06 -11.20
C GLY A 398 28.16 -3.81 -9.87
N LEU A 399 27.29 -4.81 -9.69
CA LEU A 399 27.30 -5.67 -8.50
C LEU A 399 28.60 -6.49 -8.43
N ARG A 400 29.01 -7.13 -9.52
CA ARG A 400 30.25 -7.93 -9.56
C ARG A 400 31.49 -7.08 -9.23
N VAL A 401 31.57 -5.88 -9.81
CA VAL A 401 32.68 -4.94 -9.57
C VAL A 401 32.70 -4.49 -8.11
N ASP A 402 31.57 -4.02 -7.58
CA ASP A 402 31.52 -3.50 -6.21
C ASP A 402 31.80 -4.59 -5.16
N VAL A 403 31.29 -5.81 -5.37
CA VAL A 403 31.57 -6.95 -4.48
C VAL A 403 33.05 -7.29 -4.51
N THR A 404 33.64 -7.43 -5.69
CA THR A 404 35.07 -7.70 -5.89
C THR A 404 35.92 -6.63 -5.20
N GLN A 405 35.60 -5.35 -5.40
CA GLN A 405 36.29 -4.23 -4.76
C GLN A 405 36.19 -4.27 -3.24
N GLN A 406 34.99 -4.50 -2.70
CA GLN A 406 34.78 -4.52 -1.26
C GLN A 406 35.52 -5.70 -0.61
N ILE A 407 35.42 -6.91 -1.17
CA ILE A 407 36.17 -8.07 -0.70
C ILE A 407 37.69 -7.84 -0.84
N GLY A 408 38.12 -7.19 -1.93
CA GLY A 408 39.49 -6.75 -2.17
C GLY A 408 40.05 -5.82 -1.07
N ARG A 409 39.21 -4.92 -0.55
CA ARG A 409 39.63 -3.91 0.45
C ARG A 409 39.43 -4.34 1.90
N VAL A 410 38.59 -5.35 2.14
CA VAL A 410 38.31 -5.83 3.50
C VAL A 410 39.58 -6.44 4.12
N ARG A 411 39.91 -5.98 5.33
CA ARG A 411 41.02 -6.45 6.17
C ARG A 411 40.55 -6.69 7.61
N PRO A 412 41.12 -7.66 8.33
CA PRO A 412 40.78 -7.85 9.73
C PRO A 412 41.23 -6.62 10.53
N LEU A 413 40.42 -6.23 11.52
CA LEU A 413 40.78 -5.20 12.49
C LEU A 413 41.99 -5.66 13.29
N THR A 414 42.98 -4.78 13.46
CA THR A 414 44.10 -5.04 14.36
C THR A 414 43.60 -5.11 15.81
N GLU A 415 44.37 -5.71 16.71
CA GLU A 415 44.00 -5.80 18.13
C GLU A 415 43.84 -4.40 18.76
N GLU A 416 44.68 -3.45 18.37
CA GLU A 416 44.58 -2.05 18.80
C GLU A 416 43.29 -1.37 18.29
N GLU A 417 42.93 -1.58 17.01
CA GLU A 417 41.69 -1.06 16.43
C GLU A 417 40.45 -1.69 17.08
N ARG A 418 40.49 -2.99 17.40
CA ARG A 418 39.42 -3.71 18.10
C ARG A 418 39.21 -3.16 19.51
N GLN A 419 40.29 -2.92 20.25
CA GLN A 419 40.24 -2.34 21.58
C GLN A 419 39.72 -0.89 21.55
N ALA A 420 40.16 -0.07 20.60
CA ALA A 420 39.67 1.28 20.41
C ALA A 420 38.16 1.31 20.08
N MET A 421 37.68 0.43 19.19
CA MET A 421 36.27 0.31 18.86
C MET A 421 35.44 -0.13 20.07
N MET A 422 35.93 -1.08 20.88
CA MET A 422 35.26 -1.52 22.11
C MET A 422 35.19 -0.39 23.14
N GLN A 423 36.25 0.39 23.30
CA GLN A 423 36.27 1.59 24.16
C GLN A 423 35.27 2.65 23.67
N GLN A 424 35.17 2.85 22.35
CA GLN A 424 34.21 3.78 21.77
C GLN A 424 32.77 3.32 21.96
N MET A 425 32.47 2.03 21.78
CA MET A 425 31.14 1.48 22.09
C MET A 425 30.80 1.63 23.58
N LEU A 426 31.74 1.35 24.47
CA LEU A 426 31.56 1.55 25.91
C LEU A 426 31.29 3.03 26.21
N ALA A 427 32.04 3.94 25.58
CA ALA A 427 31.86 5.38 25.74
C ALA A 427 30.49 5.86 25.23
N HIS A 428 30.00 5.34 24.10
CA HIS A 428 28.65 5.62 23.61
C HIS A 428 27.57 5.05 24.53
N GLN A 429 27.78 3.86 25.09
CA GLN A 429 26.85 3.26 26.04
C GLN A 429 26.79 4.05 27.36
N ILE A 430 27.96 4.51 27.84
CA ILE A 430 28.08 5.39 29.00
C ILE A 430 27.46 6.77 28.71
N GLN A 431 27.64 7.32 27.51
CA GLN A 431 26.99 8.58 27.11
C GLN A 431 25.48 8.43 26.98
N ALA A 432 24.97 7.32 26.45
CA ALA A 432 23.54 7.05 26.36
C ALA A 432 22.91 6.88 27.76
N GLN A 433 23.59 6.17 28.66
CA GLN A 433 23.17 6.03 30.06
C GLN A 433 23.29 7.34 30.85
N GLY A 434 24.36 8.11 30.62
CA GLY A 434 24.55 9.43 31.20
C GLY A 434 23.51 10.43 30.70
N ALA A 435 23.16 10.43 29.42
CA ALA A 435 22.08 11.26 28.88
C ALA A 435 20.71 10.87 29.47
N GLN A 436 20.49 9.57 29.73
CA GLN A 436 19.30 9.10 30.46
C GLN A 436 19.31 9.54 31.94
N GLN A 437 20.45 9.55 32.61
CA GLN A 437 20.58 10.02 33.99
C GLN A 437 20.41 11.54 34.10
N VAL A 438 21.02 12.32 33.20
CA VAL A 438 20.88 13.78 33.18
C VAL A 438 19.45 14.19 32.80
N ALA A 439 18.79 13.46 31.90
CA ALA A 439 17.37 13.66 31.62
C ALA A 439 16.49 13.32 32.84
N ALA A 440 16.84 12.29 33.61
CA ALA A 440 16.14 11.94 34.85
C ALA A 440 16.40 12.95 35.99
N GLU A 441 17.61 13.51 36.10
CA GLU A 441 17.96 14.56 37.07
C GLU A 441 17.31 15.92 36.72
N GLN A 442 17.25 16.29 35.44
CA GLN A 442 16.53 17.49 34.99
C GLN A 442 15.00 17.36 35.16
N GLU A 443 14.44 16.16 35.01
CA GLU A 443 13.03 15.91 35.35
C GLU A 443 12.77 15.90 36.87
N ALA A 444 13.77 15.58 37.69
CA ALA A 444 13.68 15.63 39.16
C ALA A 444 13.79 17.08 39.69
N GLU A 445 14.61 17.94 39.08
CA GLU A 445 14.67 19.38 39.39
C GLU A 445 13.40 20.15 38.96
N ALA A 446 12.63 19.64 38.00
CA ALA A 446 11.39 20.26 37.54
C ALA A 446 10.18 20.00 38.47
N LEU A 447 10.26 19.04 39.39
CA LEU A 447 9.30 18.81 40.46
C LEU A 447 9.76 19.58 41.70
N ASP A 448 9.04 20.64 42.08
CA ASP A 448 9.31 21.33 43.35
C ASP A 448 8.86 20.44 44.52
N VAL A 449 9.80 19.66 45.05
CA VAL A 449 9.59 18.70 46.13
C VAL A 449 9.13 19.39 47.42
N SER A 450 9.29 20.72 47.53
CA SER A 450 8.89 21.49 48.71
C SER A 450 7.37 21.70 48.86
N GLU A 451 6.58 21.45 47.81
CA GLU A 451 5.11 21.55 47.83
C GLU A 451 4.40 20.20 48.07
N LEU A 452 5.15 19.10 48.18
CA LEU A 452 4.58 17.76 48.39
C LEU A 452 4.40 17.46 49.90
N PRO A 453 3.31 16.75 50.28
CA PRO A 453 3.15 16.27 51.66
C PRO A 453 4.28 15.32 52.08
N GLU A 454 4.65 15.38 53.36
CA GLU A 454 5.74 14.58 53.95
C GLU A 454 5.52 13.07 53.71
N GLY A 455 6.51 12.39 53.10
CA GLY A 455 6.44 10.98 52.74
C GLY A 455 5.92 10.68 51.33
N TRP A 456 5.49 11.70 50.57
CA TRP A 456 5.10 11.52 49.17
C TRP A 456 6.26 11.69 48.21
N GLU A 457 7.42 12.17 48.69
CA GLU A 457 8.62 12.44 47.89
C GLU A 457 9.22 11.17 47.24
N GLN A 458 8.92 9.99 47.80
CA GLN A 458 9.43 8.70 47.32
C GLN A 458 8.49 7.99 46.33
N THR A 459 7.36 8.59 45.98
CA THR A 459 6.37 7.95 45.08
C THR A 459 6.81 8.02 43.63
N GLY A 460 6.91 6.87 42.95
CA GLY A 460 7.29 6.83 41.54
C GLY A 460 6.23 7.48 40.63
N ARG A 461 6.64 8.25 39.60
CA ARG A 461 5.70 8.99 38.71
C ARG A 461 4.61 8.13 38.05
N ASN A 462 4.87 6.85 37.81
CA ASN A 462 3.92 5.91 37.21
C ASN A 462 3.13 5.06 38.22
N GLU A 463 3.45 5.19 39.51
CA GLU A 463 2.74 4.52 40.61
C GLU A 463 1.41 5.22 40.91
N ALA A 464 0.53 4.54 41.64
CA ALA A 464 -0.74 5.11 42.06
C ALA A 464 -0.48 6.32 42.97
N CYS A 465 -1.17 7.43 42.71
CA CYS A 465 -1.00 8.62 43.54
C CYS A 465 -1.49 8.32 44.97
N PRO A 466 -0.74 8.70 46.03
CA PRO A 466 -1.10 8.39 47.42
C PRO A 466 -2.33 9.14 47.95
N CYS A 467 -2.97 9.97 47.12
CA CYS A 467 -4.20 10.70 47.42
C CYS A 467 -5.48 9.87 47.15
N ASP A 468 -5.35 8.58 46.82
CA ASP A 468 -6.44 7.67 46.44
C ASP A 468 -7.30 8.13 45.25
N SER A 469 -6.79 9.04 44.41
CA SER A 469 -7.51 9.53 43.23
C SER A 469 -7.67 8.52 42.09
N GLY A 470 -7.12 7.31 42.22
CA GLY A 470 -7.07 6.28 41.18
C GLY A 470 -6.21 6.63 39.96
N LYS A 471 -5.55 7.79 39.95
CA LYS A 471 -4.67 8.26 38.86
C LYS A 471 -3.21 8.00 39.20
N LYS A 472 -2.38 7.80 38.16
CA LYS A 472 -0.92 7.73 38.31
C LYS A 472 -0.37 9.07 38.82
N PHE A 473 0.67 9.05 39.65
CA PHE A 473 1.22 10.23 40.31
C PHE A 473 1.49 11.40 39.34
N LYS A 474 2.05 11.12 38.16
CA LYS A 474 2.31 12.13 37.09
C LYS A 474 1.08 12.84 36.51
N HIS A 475 -0.12 12.28 36.69
CA HIS A 475 -1.38 12.86 36.22
C HIS A 475 -2.20 13.46 37.37
N CYS A 476 -1.62 13.53 38.57
CA CYS A 476 -2.21 14.09 39.77
C CYS A 476 -1.19 15.01 40.45
N HIS A 477 -0.72 14.69 41.66
CA HIS A 477 0.17 15.56 42.45
C HIS A 477 1.62 15.62 41.94
N GLY A 478 2.04 14.69 41.07
CA GLY A 478 3.34 14.71 40.38
C GLY A 478 3.29 15.31 38.98
N ARG A 479 2.26 16.11 38.70
CA ARG A 479 2.05 16.77 37.41
C ARG A 479 2.97 17.99 37.33
N LEU A 480 3.92 17.94 36.40
CA LEU A 480 4.75 19.09 36.04
C LEU A 480 3.84 20.11 35.32
N THR A 481 3.90 21.38 35.73
CA THR A 481 3.30 22.50 34.99
C THR A 481 4.14 22.88 33.79
#